data_AF-A0A822FRP3-F1
#
_entry.id   AF-A0A822FRP3-F1
#
_cell.length_a   1.000
_cell.length_b   1.000
_cell.length_c   1.000
_cell.angle_alpha   90.00
_cell.angle_beta   90.00
_cell.angle_gamma   90.00
#
_symmetry.space_group_name_H-M   'P 1'
#
loop_
_entity.id
_entity.type
_entity.pdbx_description
1 polymer ?
#
loop_
_entity_poly.entity_id
_entity_poly.type
_entity_poly.pdbx_seq_one_letter_code
_entity_poly.pdbx_strand_id
1 'polypeptide(L)'
;MSCQHDVTMTLFSRVFYDAKLLEDFPKSLREDISKDHRGRFYEDFYRVIYQNERYDDWSPRLAKIKQVLVNYKEDLLTYHKKKLPKAEADKMPNGIISCAADGNFLETLNLSSSVIERHFIDQPFDRLGQMSLVITPGAGVFEVERELTNMTKQRVLDNGIGSDLVCLGEQPLFAVPLFKFFK
;
A
#
# COMPACT_ATOMS: atom_id res chain seq x y z
N MET A 1 10.01 -2.56 29.45
CA MET A 1 10.80 -1.88 28.41
C MET A 1 9.92 -0.77 27.84
N SER A 2 10.20 0.50 28.11
CA SER A 2 9.50 1.61 27.44
C SER A 2 10.26 1.93 26.17
N CYS A 3 9.83 1.38 25.04
CA CYS A 3 10.31 1.81 23.74
C CYS A 3 9.36 2.89 23.21
N GLN A 4 9.90 3.97 22.67
CA GLN A 4 9.13 5.03 22.03
C GLN A 4 9.50 5.08 20.55
N HIS A 5 8.48 5.09 19.71
CA HIS A 5 8.62 5.08 18.26
C HIS A 5 7.78 6.19 17.66
N ASP A 6 8.32 6.84 16.63
CA ASP A 6 7.53 7.68 15.74
C ASP A 6 6.89 6.78 14.69
N VAL A 7 5.57 6.77 14.66
CA VAL A 7 4.81 5.84 13.82
C VAL A 7 4.11 6.60 12.71
N THR A 8 4.35 6.15 11.49
CA THR A 8 3.56 6.50 10.30
C THR A 8 2.79 5.26 9.86
N MET A 9 1.47 5.37 9.82
CA MET A 9 0.58 4.27 9.47
C MET A 9 -0.16 4.63 8.18
N THR A 10 0.04 3.82 7.14
CA THR A 10 -0.57 4.01 5.82
C THR A 10 -1.30 2.76 5.41
N LEU A 11 -2.57 2.90 5.01
CA LEU A 11 -3.31 1.86 4.31
C LEU A 11 -2.99 1.92 2.83
N PHE A 12 -2.85 0.77 2.20
CA PHE A 12 -2.61 0.66 0.77
C PHE A 12 -3.52 -0.39 0.15
N SER A 13 -3.95 -0.18 -1.08
CA SER A 13 -4.74 -1.14 -1.85
C SER A 13 -4.71 -0.80 -3.33
N ARG A 14 -4.82 -1.82 -4.17
CA ARG A 14 -5.02 -1.68 -5.61
C ARG A 14 -6.49 -1.89 -5.95
N VAL A 15 -7.05 -1.05 -6.82
CA VAL A 15 -8.41 -1.20 -7.35
C VAL A 15 -8.30 -1.49 -8.84
N PHE A 16 -8.85 -2.62 -9.28
CA PHE A 16 -9.00 -2.96 -10.68
C PHE A 16 -10.33 -2.43 -11.22
N TYR A 17 -10.33 -1.95 -12.45
CA TYR A 17 -11.52 -1.41 -13.11
C TYR A 17 -11.99 -2.33 -14.23
N ASP A 18 -13.31 -2.54 -14.32
CA ASP A 18 -13.95 -3.26 -15.42
C ASP A 18 -14.06 -2.37 -16.66
N ALA A 19 -12.93 -2.20 -17.35
CA ALA A 19 -12.79 -1.36 -18.54
C ALA A 19 -11.98 -2.09 -19.62
N LYS A 20 -12.27 -1.82 -20.90
CA LYS A 20 -11.58 -2.43 -22.05
C LYS A 20 -10.60 -1.46 -22.69
N LEU A 21 -10.94 -0.17 -22.70
CA LEU A 21 -10.16 0.88 -23.31
C LEU A 21 -9.90 2.01 -22.32
N LEU A 22 -8.77 2.70 -22.46
CA LEU A 22 -8.47 3.89 -21.67
C LEU A 22 -9.52 5.00 -21.90
N GLU A 23 -10.24 4.95 -23.01
CA GLU A 23 -11.30 5.90 -23.34
C GLU A 23 -12.55 5.79 -22.47
N ASP A 24 -12.74 4.63 -21.84
CA ASP A 24 -13.81 4.35 -20.89
C ASP A 24 -13.67 5.24 -19.65
N PHE A 25 -12.45 5.71 -19.34
CA PHE A 25 -12.20 6.63 -18.24
C PHE A 25 -12.42 8.11 -18.63
N PRO A 26 -12.79 8.97 -17.66
CA PRO A 26 -12.74 10.42 -17.80
C PRO A 26 -11.36 10.90 -18.24
N LYS A 27 -11.29 11.87 -19.15
CA LYS A 27 -10.01 12.36 -19.72
C LYS A 27 -9.03 12.84 -18.63
N SER A 28 -9.56 13.44 -17.58
CA SER A 28 -8.85 13.97 -16.41
C SER A 28 -8.06 12.91 -15.63
N LEU A 29 -8.49 11.64 -15.67
CA LEU A 29 -7.91 10.56 -14.86
C LEU A 29 -7.04 9.58 -15.66
N ARG A 30 -6.99 9.70 -16.99
CA ARG A 30 -6.31 8.70 -17.84
C ARG A 30 -4.81 8.58 -17.54
N GLU A 31 -4.19 9.63 -17.02
CA GLU A 31 -2.77 9.64 -16.63
C GLU A 31 -2.51 8.90 -15.31
N ASP A 32 -3.51 8.82 -14.44
CA ASP A 32 -3.43 8.15 -13.14
C ASP A 32 -3.72 6.64 -13.23
N ILE A 33 -4.40 6.20 -14.31
CA ILE A 33 -4.77 4.81 -14.53
C ILE A 33 -3.59 4.02 -15.13
N SER A 34 -3.17 3.00 -14.41
CA SER A 34 -2.14 2.05 -14.84
C SER A 34 -2.76 0.79 -15.45
N LYS A 35 -1.94 -0.02 -16.12
CA LYS A 35 -2.35 -1.28 -16.75
C LYS A 35 -1.39 -2.39 -16.32
N ASP A 36 -1.93 -3.50 -15.83
CA ASP A 36 -1.11 -4.62 -15.38
C ASP A 36 -0.61 -5.49 -16.54
N HIS A 37 0.23 -6.48 -16.21
CA HIS A 37 0.79 -7.43 -17.17
C HIS A 37 -0.29 -8.32 -17.88
N ARG A 38 -1.52 -8.37 -17.35
CA ARG A 38 -2.68 -9.07 -17.94
C ARG A 38 -3.58 -8.14 -18.74
N GLY A 39 -3.23 -6.87 -18.80
CA GLY A 39 -3.98 -5.83 -19.48
C GLY A 39 -5.20 -5.29 -18.72
N ARG A 40 -5.33 -5.57 -17.43
CA ARG A 40 -6.37 -5.00 -16.56
C ARG A 40 -5.98 -3.59 -16.14
N PHE A 41 -6.92 -2.67 -16.19
CA PHE A 41 -6.71 -1.31 -15.70
C PHE A 41 -6.81 -1.26 -14.17
N TYR A 42 -5.91 -0.53 -13.52
CA TYR A 42 -5.89 -0.39 -12.07
C TYR A 42 -5.40 0.98 -11.62
N GLU A 43 -5.69 1.31 -10.36
CA GLU A 43 -5.15 2.45 -9.64
C GLU A 43 -4.74 2.01 -8.22
N ASP A 44 -3.61 2.53 -7.76
CA ASP A 44 -3.06 2.26 -6.43
C ASP A 44 -3.41 3.39 -5.46
N PHE A 45 -4.06 3.03 -4.36
CA PHE A 45 -4.52 3.96 -3.34
C PHE A 45 -3.66 3.84 -2.09
N TYR A 46 -3.27 5.00 -1.55
CA TYR A 46 -2.54 5.13 -0.29
C TYR A 46 -3.27 6.11 0.61
N ARG A 47 -3.58 5.71 1.85
CA ARG A 47 -4.26 6.55 2.85
C ARG A 47 -3.47 6.57 4.14
N VAL A 48 -2.90 7.72 4.45
CA VAL A 48 -2.20 7.96 5.72
C VAL A 48 -3.24 8.13 6.85
N ILE A 49 -3.14 7.31 7.90
CA ILE A 49 -3.98 7.38 9.09
C ILE A 49 -3.29 8.22 10.18
N TYR A 50 -2.00 7.96 10.38
CA TYR A 50 -1.13 8.66 11.33
C TYR A 50 0.19 8.94 10.64
N GLN A 51 0.78 10.10 10.91
CA GLN A 51 2.02 10.55 10.30
C GLN A 51 2.93 11.13 11.37
N ASN A 52 4.09 10.49 11.60
CA ASN A 52 5.10 10.93 12.57
C ASN A 52 4.52 11.16 13.97
N GLU A 53 3.64 10.27 14.41
CA GLU A 53 2.96 10.37 15.70
C GLU A 53 3.68 9.51 16.76
N ARG A 54 3.81 10.05 17.97
CA ARG A 54 4.45 9.40 19.12
C ARG A 54 3.49 9.37 20.30
N TYR A 55 3.10 8.17 20.70
CA TYR A 55 2.20 7.95 21.84
C TYR A 55 2.77 6.87 22.76
N ASP A 56 2.62 7.08 24.07
CA ASP A 56 2.95 6.06 25.08
C ASP A 56 1.91 4.94 25.11
N ASP A 57 0.64 5.26 24.82
CA ASP A 57 -0.46 4.28 24.71
C ASP A 57 -1.27 4.46 23.41
N TRP A 58 -1.13 3.45 22.54
CA TRP A 58 -1.84 3.35 21.27
C TRP A 58 -3.27 2.78 21.42
N SER A 59 -3.62 2.20 22.57
CA SER A 59 -4.90 1.51 22.79
C SER A 59 -6.13 2.37 22.47
N PRO A 60 -6.21 3.66 22.87
CA PRO A 60 -7.36 4.51 22.55
C PRO A 60 -7.50 4.80 21.05
N ARG A 61 -6.39 4.70 20.29
CA ARG A 61 -6.33 5.00 18.86
C ARG A 61 -6.76 3.80 18.01
N LEU A 62 -6.72 2.59 18.58
CA LEU A 62 -7.19 1.38 17.92
C LEU A 62 -8.68 1.49 17.52
N ALA A 63 -9.50 2.19 18.29
CA ALA A 63 -10.91 2.40 17.94
C ALA A 63 -11.06 3.20 16.64
N LYS A 64 -10.28 4.28 16.48
CA LYS A 64 -10.24 5.08 15.24
C LYS A 64 -9.69 4.28 14.07
N ILE A 65 -8.61 3.51 14.28
CA ILE A 65 -8.04 2.64 13.24
C ILE A 65 -9.08 1.63 12.75
N LYS A 66 -9.78 0.97 13.68
CA LYS A 66 -10.86 0.02 13.36
C LYS A 66 -11.97 0.68 12.55
N GLN A 67 -12.42 1.87 12.95
CA GLN A 67 -13.45 2.59 12.21
C GLN A 67 -13.00 2.93 10.78
N VAL A 68 -11.75 3.37 10.61
CA VAL A 68 -11.18 3.63 9.28
C VAL A 68 -11.14 2.34 8.46
N LEU A 69 -10.69 1.22 9.02
CA LEU A 69 -10.62 -0.06 8.32
C LEU A 69 -11.99 -0.57 7.87
N VAL A 70 -13.03 -0.43 8.71
CA VAL A 70 -14.40 -0.86 8.39
C VAL A 70 -14.94 -0.10 7.18
N ASN A 71 -14.70 1.21 7.11
CA ASN A 71 -15.22 2.06 6.04
C ASN A 71 -14.29 2.10 4.81
N TYR A 72 -13.07 1.56 4.91
CA TYR A 72 -12.02 1.73 3.91
C TYR A 72 -12.44 1.22 2.52
N LYS A 73 -13.09 0.05 2.46
CA LYS A 73 -13.58 -0.52 1.19
C LYS A 73 -14.55 0.41 0.48
N GLU A 74 -15.53 0.93 1.19
CA GLU A 74 -16.54 1.83 0.62
C GLU A 74 -15.91 3.16 0.21
N ASP A 75 -15.00 3.69 1.03
CA ASP A 75 -14.28 4.93 0.74
C ASP A 75 -13.47 4.84 -0.56
N LEU A 76 -12.80 3.71 -0.81
CA LEU A 76 -12.06 3.47 -2.06
C LEU A 76 -12.98 3.41 -3.28
N LEU A 77 -14.04 2.58 -3.21
CA LEU A 77 -14.94 2.37 -4.34
C LEU A 77 -15.80 3.60 -4.66
N THR A 78 -15.94 4.53 -3.71
CA THR A 78 -16.67 5.79 -3.88
C THR A 78 -15.75 7.00 -4.06
N TYR A 79 -14.42 6.82 -4.04
CA TYR A 79 -13.45 7.91 -4.06
C TYR A 79 -13.68 8.89 -5.23
N HIS A 80 -13.71 8.37 -6.45
CA HIS A 80 -13.93 9.18 -7.66
C HIS A 80 -15.32 9.79 -7.72
N LYS A 81 -16.34 9.09 -7.19
CA LYS A 81 -17.71 9.63 -7.10
C LYS A 81 -17.81 10.84 -6.18
N LYS A 82 -16.99 10.90 -5.14
CA LYS A 82 -16.93 12.02 -4.19
C LYS A 82 -16.06 13.17 -4.70
N LYS A 83 -14.98 12.87 -5.45
CA LYS A 83 -13.99 13.85 -5.89
C LYS A 83 -14.34 14.55 -7.20
N LEU A 84 -14.99 13.84 -8.13
CA LEU A 84 -15.26 14.34 -9.49
C LEU A 84 -16.64 14.99 -9.61
N PRO A 85 -16.83 15.87 -10.61
CA PRO A 85 -18.16 16.30 -11.04
C PRO A 85 -19.02 15.09 -11.43
N LYS A 86 -20.34 15.17 -11.16
CA LYS A 86 -21.27 14.05 -11.36
C LYS A 86 -21.20 13.42 -12.75
N ALA A 87 -21.06 14.24 -13.80
CA ALA A 87 -20.95 13.76 -15.18
C ALA A 87 -19.71 12.88 -15.45
N GLU A 88 -18.60 13.14 -14.78
CA GLU A 88 -17.38 12.33 -14.89
C GLU A 88 -17.42 11.13 -13.94
N ALA A 89 -17.96 11.32 -12.72
CA ALA A 89 -18.17 10.25 -11.76
C ALA A 89 -19.07 9.13 -12.30
N ASP A 90 -20.13 9.47 -13.03
CA ASP A 90 -21.05 8.50 -13.64
C ASP A 90 -20.41 7.75 -14.81
N LYS A 91 -19.33 8.29 -15.39
CA LYS A 91 -18.54 7.63 -16.45
C LYS A 91 -17.52 6.64 -15.88
N MET A 92 -17.18 6.70 -14.59
CA MET A 92 -16.18 5.81 -14.02
C MET A 92 -16.60 4.34 -14.09
N PRO A 93 -15.75 3.45 -14.63
CA PRO A 93 -15.99 2.02 -14.60
C PRO A 93 -16.10 1.48 -13.18
N ASN A 94 -16.78 0.33 -13.03
CA ASN A 94 -16.89 -0.31 -11.73
C ASN A 94 -15.52 -0.82 -11.26
N GLY A 95 -15.17 -0.48 -10.01
CA GLY A 95 -13.92 -0.89 -9.37
C GLY A 95 -14.09 -2.12 -8.47
N ILE A 96 -13.07 -2.96 -8.40
CA ILE A 96 -12.97 -4.12 -7.51
C ILE A 96 -11.59 -4.08 -6.83
N ILE A 97 -11.56 -4.15 -5.50
CA ILE A 97 -10.30 -4.18 -4.74
C ILE A 97 -9.56 -5.49 -5.03
N SER A 98 -8.26 -5.40 -5.24
CA SER A 98 -7.39 -6.54 -5.48
C SER A 98 -7.37 -7.52 -4.30
N CYS A 99 -7.08 -8.78 -4.59
CA CYS A 99 -6.62 -9.71 -3.54
C CYS A 99 -5.23 -9.29 -3.04
N ALA A 100 -4.85 -9.78 -1.86
CA ALA A 100 -3.53 -9.50 -1.28
C ALA A 100 -2.35 -9.93 -2.19
N ALA A 101 -2.53 -10.99 -2.97
CA ALA A 101 -1.51 -11.49 -3.89
C ALA A 101 -1.28 -10.57 -5.09
N ASP A 102 -2.32 -9.89 -5.59
CA ASP A 102 -2.26 -8.94 -6.71
C ASP A 102 -2.08 -7.49 -6.23
N GLY A 103 -1.78 -7.29 -4.94
CA GLY A 103 -1.64 -5.98 -4.33
C GLY A 103 -0.32 -5.29 -4.65
N ASN A 104 -0.28 -3.99 -4.38
CA ASN A 104 0.86 -3.10 -4.58
C ASN A 104 1.90 -3.17 -3.44
N PHE A 105 2.27 -4.39 -3.03
CA PHE A 105 3.15 -4.63 -1.88
C PHE A 105 4.56 -4.05 -2.06
N LEU A 106 5.22 -4.34 -3.20
CA LEU A 106 6.58 -3.87 -3.44
C LEU A 106 6.62 -2.36 -3.70
N GLU A 107 5.60 -1.82 -4.35
CA GLU A 107 5.43 -0.39 -4.58
C GLU A 107 5.28 0.34 -3.23
N THR A 108 4.49 -0.22 -2.31
CA THR A 108 4.32 0.32 -0.96
C THR A 108 5.64 0.28 -0.18
N LEU A 109 6.38 -0.82 -0.23
CA LEU A 109 7.69 -0.93 0.41
C LEU A 109 8.71 0.05 -0.16
N ASN A 110 8.70 0.27 -1.47
CA ASN A 110 9.58 1.25 -2.10
C ASN A 110 9.18 2.69 -1.75
N LEU A 111 7.88 2.97 -1.65
CA LEU A 111 7.36 4.26 -1.21
C LEU A 111 7.78 4.54 0.23
N SER A 112 7.62 3.57 1.15
CA SER A 112 8.05 3.70 2.54
C SER A 112 9.57 3.88 2.64
N SER A 113 10.35 3.11 1.89
CA SER A 113 11.81 3.23 1.84
C SER A 113 12.24 4.63 1.39
N SER A 114 11.57 5.20 0.40
CA SER A 114 11.87 6.56 -0.09
C SER A 114 11.58 7.66 0.94
N VAL A 115 10.55 7.46 1.77
CA VAL A 115 10.27 8.35 2.92
C VAL A 115 11.38 8.21 3.94
N ILE A 116 11.75 6.96 4.27
CA ILE A 116 12.79 6.60 5.24
C ILE A 116 14.17 7.16 4.87
N GLU A 117 14.58 7.08 3.60
CA GLU A 117 15.83 7.62 3.06
C GLU A 117 16.00 9.12 3.34
N ARG A 118 14.90 9.89 3.27
CA ARG A 118 14.94 11.34 3.47
C ARG A 118 15.13 11.75 4.93
N HIS A 119 15.02 10.83 5.89
CA HIS A 119 15.23 11.15 7.32
C HIS A 119 16.70 11.45 7.68
N PHE A 120 17.65 11.27 6.75
CA PHE A 120 19.02 11.77 6.95
C PHE A 120 19.08 13.30 6.92
N ILE A 121 18.13 13.94 6.24
CA ILE A 121 17.97 15.40 6.25
C ILE A 121 17.10 15.69 7.48
N ASP A 122 17.70 16.30 8.50
CA ASP A 122 17.07 16.65 9.79
C ASP A 122 16.90 15.49 10.80
N GLN A 123 17.90 14.62 10.95
CA GLN A 123 17.88 13.57 11.97
C GLN A 123 17.91 14.17 13.39
N PRO A 124 16.84 14.01 14.20
CA PRO A 124 16.91 14.40 15.60
C PRO A 124 17.73 13.36 16.38
N PHE A 125 18.55 13.85 17.32
CA PHE A 125 19.51 13.04 18.07
C PHE A 125 18.88 11.98 19.00
N ASP A 126 17.55 11.97 19.15
CA ASP A 126 16.81 11.04 20.03
C ASP A 126 16.30 9.79 19.31
N ARG A 127 16.61 9.59 18.01
CA ARG A 127 16.11 8.48 17.20
C ARG A 127 17.23 7.58 16.67
N LEU A 128 17.09 6.28 16.95
CA LEU A 128 17.98 5.24 16.42
C LEU A 128 17.15 4.07 15.88
N GLY A 129 17.49 3.62 14.67
CA GLY A 129 16.85 2.49 13.99
C GLY A 129 15.67 2.90 13.10
N GLN A 130 15.50 2.16 12.01
CA GLN A 130 14.41 2.32 11.04
C GLN A 130 13.81 0.95 10.78
N MET A 131 12.48 0.86 10.82
CA MET A 131 11.75 -0.38 10.63
C MET A 131 10.50 -0.12 9.78
N SER A 132 10.23 -1.04 8.86
CA SER A 132 9.01 -1.08 8.07
C SER A 132 8.24 -2.35 8.38
N LEU A 133 7.05 -2.21 8.98
CA LEU A 133 6.14 -3.33 9.23
C LEU A 133 5.01 -3.32 8.21
N VAL A 134 4.83 -4.41 7.49
CA VAL A 134 3.71 -4.59 6.56
C VAL A 134 2.76 -5.65 7.11
N ILE A 135 1.47 -5.30 7.18
CA ILE A 135 0.41 -6.22 7.59
C ILE A 135 -0.45 -6.52 6.37
N THR A 136 -0.65 -7.80 6.06
CA THR A 136 -1.44 -8.24 4.90
C THR A 136 -2.51 -9.26 5.32
N PRO A 137 -3.73 -9.19 4.75
CA PRO A 137 -4.75 -10.22 4.97
C PRO A 137 -4.45 -11.54 4.23
N GLY A 138 -3.42 -11.58 3.37
CA GLY A 138 -3.03 -12.78 2.62
C GLY A 138 -2.13 -13.74 3.41
N ALA A 139 -1.76 -14.83 2.76
CA ALA A 139 -0.85 -15.87 3.29
C ALA A 139 0.65 -15.57 3.06
N GLY A 140 1.00 -14.36 2.59
CA GLY A 140 2.39 -13.99 2.27
C GLY A 140 2.87 -14.41 0.87
N VAL A 141 1.94 -14.63 -0.06
CA VAL A 141 2.22 -14.89 -1.48
C VAL A 141 1.87 -13.64 -2.28
N PHE A 142 2.80 -13.16 -3.11
CA PHE A 142 2.61 -11.97 -3.93
C PHE A 142 3.01 -12.23 -5.39
N GLU A 143 2.20 -11.77 -6.33
CA GLU A 143 2.54 -11.71 -7.74
C GLU A 143 3.25 -10.39 -8.03
N VAL A 144 4.51 -10.48 -8.47
CA VAL A 144 5.39 -9.30 -8.58
C VAL A 144 6.25 -9.33 -9.82
N GLU A 145 6.67 -8.14 -10.26
CA GLU A 145 7.64 -8.00 -11.34
C GLU A 145 9.06 -8.28 -10.84
N ARG A 146 9.83 -9.02 -11.64
CA ARG A 146 11.19 -9.43 -11.26
C ARG A 146 12.14 -8.23 -11.14
N GLU A 147 12.03 -7.26 -12.04
CA GLU A 147 12.87 -6.06 -12.01
C GLU A 147 12.60 -5.24 -10.76
N LEU A 148 11.33 -4.96 -10.45
CA LEU A 148 10.92 -4.28 -9.22
C LEU A 148 11.44 -4.99 -7.97
N THR A 149 11.33 -6.32 -7.92
CA THR A 149 11.83 -7.11 -6.78
C THR A 149 13.34 -6.95 -6.58
N ASN A 150 14.12 -6.95 -7.66
CA ASN A 150 15.57 -6.75 -7.58
C ASN A 150 15.92 -5.35 -7.10
N MET A 151 15.22 -4.32 -7.58
CA MET A 151 15.41 -2.94 -7.12
C MET A 151 15.05 -2.79 -5.64
N THR A 152 13.91 -3.32 -5.19
CA THR A 152 13.48 -3.27 -3.79
C THR A 152 14.51 -3.97 -2.90
N LYS A 153 14.99 -5.14 -3.32
CA LYS A 153 16.03 -5.88 -2.58
C LYS A 153 17.29 -5.04 -2.38
N GLN A 154 17.79 -4.40 -3.44
CA GLN A 154 18.98 -3.54 -3.33
C GLN A 154 18.72 -2.38 -2.38
N ARG A 155 17.61 -1.65 -2.54
CA ARG A 155 17.27 -0.52 -1.65
C ARG A 155 17.15 -0.91 -0.18
N VAL A 156 16.50 -2.03 0.12
CA VAL A 156 16.35 -2.50 1.51
C VAL A 156 17.72 -2.84 2.12
N LEU A 157 18.61 -3.45 1.34
CA LEU A 157 19.97 -3.78 1.78
C LEU A 157 20.84 -2.53 1.96
N ASP A 158 20.80 -1.60 1.01
CA ASP A 158 21.65 -0.41 0.99
C ASP A 158 21.26 0.57 2.12
N ASN A 159 19.95 0.72 2.37
CA ASN A 159 19.45 1.60 3.44
C ASN A 159 19.46 0.92 4.81
N GLY A 160 19.67 -0.40 4.89
CA GLY A 160 19.64 -1.15 6.15
C GLY A 160 18.28 -1.11 6.86
N ILE A 161 17.18 -1.00 6.11
CA ILE A 161 15.83 -0.91 6.67
C ILE A 161 15.35 -2.32 7.04
N GLY A 162 15.10 -2.57 8.33
CA GLY A 162 14.44 -3.81 8.74
C GLY A 162 13.01 -3.85 8.22
N SER A 163 12.64 -4.91 7.48
CA SER A 163 11.28 -5.07 6.97
C SER A 163 10.66 -6.36 7.50
N ASP A 164 9.58 -6.21 8.27
CA ASP A 164 8.81 -7.31 8.83
C ASP A 164 7.46 -7.45 8.12
N LEU A 165 7.04 -8.69 7.88
CA LEU A 165 5.76 -9.01 7.25
C LEU A 165 4.90 -9.84 8.20
N VAL A 166 3.68 -9.37 8.45
CA VAL A 166 2.66 -10.09 9.22
C VAL A 166 1.50 -10.48 8.31
N CYS A 167 1.28 -11.78 8.20
CA CYS A 167 0.22 -12.38 7.40
C CYS A 167 -0.95 -12.81 8.31
N LEU A 168 -2.16 -12.36 7.99
CA LEU A 168 -3.38 -12.74 8.72
C LEU A 168 -4.11 -13.94 8.08
N GLY A 169 -3.68 -14.35 6.88
CA GLY A 169 -4.20 -15.55 6.23
C GLY A 169 -3.70 -16.85 6.87
N GLU A 170 -4.28 -17.98 6.45
CA GLU A 170 -3.82 -19.31 6.88
C GLU A 170 -2.35 -19.54 6.50
N GLN A 171 -1.59 -20.12 7.42
CA GLN A 171 -0.18 -20.42 7.18
C GLN A 171 -0.04 -21.48 6.08
N PRO A 172 0.68 -21.18 4.99
CA PRO A 172 0.89 -22.15 3.93
C PRO A 172 1.90 -23.23 4.34
N LEU A 173 1.89 -24.36 3.62
CA LEU A 173 2.82 -25.48 3.82
C LEU A 173 4.23 -25.24 3.24
N PHE A 174 4.52 -24.01 2.80
CA PHE A 174 5.80 -23.61 2.21
C PHE A 174 6.31 -22.33 2.87
N ALA A 175 7.59 -22.01 2.66
CA ALA A 175 8.22 -20.83 3.24
C ALA A 175 7.68 -19.53 2.61
N VAL A 176 7.32 -18.56 3.45
CA VAL A 176 6.85 -17.23 3.07
C VAL A 176 7.74 -16.15 3.69
N PRO A 177 7.87 -14.96 3.08
CA PRO A 177 7.17 -14.48 1.87
C PRO A 177 7.58 -15.19 0.57
N LEU A 178 6.61 -15.50 -0.29
CA LEU A 178 6.83 -16.09 -1.61
C LEU A 178 6.48 -15.09 -2.73
N PHE A 179 7.43 -14.86 -3.62
CA PHE A 179 7.25 -14.00 -4.79
C PHE A 179 7.08 -14.83 -6.07
N LYS A 180 5.91 -14.71 -6.68
CA LYS A 180 5.59 -15.32 -7.97
C LYS A 180 5.84 -14.28 -9.07
N PHE A 181 6.84 -14.53 -9.90
CA PHE A 181 7.18 -13.64 -11.00
C PHE A 181 6.23 -13.82 -12.17
N PHE A 182 5.61 -12.73 -12.60
CA PHE A 182 4.96 -12.68 -13.91
C PHE A 182 5.96 -12.17 -14.96
N LYS A 183 5.66 -12.50 -16.22
CA LYS A 183 6.49 -12.22 -17.39
C LYS A 183 5.89 -11.07 -18.20
#